data_AF-A0A9W8N1P4-F1
#
_entry.id   AF-A0A9W8N1P4-F1
#
_cell.length_a   1.000
_cell.length_b   1.000
_cell.length_c   1.000
_cell.angle_alpha   90.00
_cell.angle_beta   90.00
_cell.angle_gamma   90.00
#
_symmetry.space_group_name_H-M   'P 1'
#
loop_
_entity.id
_entity.type
_entity.pdbx_description
1 polymer ?
#
loop_
_entity_poly.entity_id
_entity_poly.type
_entity_poly.pdbx_seq_one_letter_code
_entity_poly.pdbx_strand_id
1 'polypeptide(L)'
;MKHLAAVITLALGCRSALAAVPLWGQCGGINYAGDTTCVSGAYCLVQNDWYHQCVPGAGPTTAAPTTQVPTTTAAPPTTTAAPPPAGTGFVQVSGTRFTLNGSKYTVIGGNSYWVGLTGLGTADMNKAFADIASAGGTTVRTWGFNEVTSQSGNWYQSWSGSTPTINTGSTGLQNFDRVITAAKANGIRLIVALTNNWADYGGMDVYVRQILNSGNHDLFYTDERVKTAFKNYWRRFVLTL
;
A
#
# COMPACT_ATOMS: atom_id res chain seq x y z
N MET A 1 -58.21 -19.41 32.39
CA MET A 1 -57.50 -18.15 32.10
C MET A 1 -56.43 -18.45 31.07
N LYS A 2 -56.57 -17.84 29.88
CA LYS A 2 -55.72 -18.02 28.69
C LYS A 2 -54.51 -17.10 28.80
N HIS A 3 -53.27 -17.57 28.62
CA HIS A 3 -52.17 -16.70 28.17
C HIS A 3 -51.19 -17.50 27.28
N LEU A 4 -51.29 -17.32 25.96
CA LEU A 4 -50.22 -17.61 25.00
C LEU A 4 -49.18 -16.49 25.10
N ALA A 5 -47.90 -16.84 25.25
CA ALA A 5 -46.79 -15.90 25.07
C ALA A 5 -46.33 -15.96 23.61
N ALA A 6 -46.44 -14.83 22.90
CA ALA A 6 -45.90 -14.64 21.56
C ALA A 6 -44.54 -13.91 21.67
N VAL A 7 -43.48 -14.52 21.13
CA VAL A 7 -42.16 -13.89 20.99
C VAL A 7 -42.11 -13.22 19.61
N ILE A 8 -42.01 -11.89 19.60
CA ILE A 8 -41.82 -11.09 18.38
C ILE A 8 -40.33 -10.80 18.23
N THR A 9 -39.70 -11.38 17.19
CA THR A 9 -38.31 -11.09 16.81
C THR A 9 -38.29 -9.86 15.92
N LEU A 10 -37.76 -8.74 16.40
CA LEU A 10 -37.56 -7.52 15.60
C LEU A 10 -36.22 -7.62 14.86
N ALA A 11 -36.25 -7.94 13.57
CA ALA A 11 -35.07 -7.88 12.71
C ALA A 11 -34.77 -6.42 12.34
N LEU A 12 -33.68 -5.87 12.88
CA LEU A 12 -33.14 -4.56 12.47
C LEU A 12 -32.44 -4.70 11.11
N GLY A 13 -33.16 -4.38 10.03
CA GLY A 13 -32.56 -4.26 8.70
C GLY A 13 -31.71 -3.01 8.61
N CYS A 14 -30.39 -3.15 8.65
CA CYS A 14 -29.45 -2.06 8.37
C CYS A 14 -29.62 -1.65 6.90
N ARG A 15 -30.29 -0.51 6.66
CA ARG A 15 -30.36 0.09 5.33
C ARG A 15 -29.04 0.80 5.09
N SER A 16 -28.20 0.26 4.21
CA SER A 16 -27.03 0.97 3.70
C SER A 16 -27.50 2.29 3.08
N ALA A 17 -27.10 3.42 3.67
CA ALA A 17 -27.28 4.71 3.04
C ALA A 17 -26.42 4.74 1.77
N LEU A 18 -27.03 5.01 0.61
CA LEU A 18 -26.29 5.30 -0.62
C LEU A 18 -25.59 6.65 -0.41
N ALA A 19 -24.28 6.64 -0.19
CA ALA A 19 -23.51 7.87 -0.08
C ALA A 19 -23.24 8.38 -1.51
N ALA A 20 -23.64 9.62 -1.80
CA ALA A 20 -23.27 10.22 -3.08
C ALA A 20 -21.77 10.53 -3.11
N VAL A 21 -21.09 10.18 -4.20
CA VAL A 21 -19.66 10.43 -4.40
C VAL A 21 -19.41 11.94 -4.43
N PRO A 22 -18.50 12.47 -3.61
CA PRO A 22 -18.19 13.90 -3.60
C PRO A 22 -17.58 14.33 -4.93
N LEU A 23 -17.58 15.65 -5.16
CA LEU A 23 -16.89 16.22 -6.32
C LEU A 23 -15.43 15.75 -6.36
N TRP A 24 -14.96 15.39 -7.55
CA TRP A 24 -13.64 14.81 -7.84
C TRP A 24 -13.39 13.39 -7.31
N GLY A 25 -14.38 12.78 -6.66
CA GLY A 25 -14.34 11.37 -6.28
C GLY A 25 -14.47 10.42 -7.48
N GLN A 26 -13.95 9.20 -7.32
CA GLN A 26 -14.14 8.15 -8.32
C GLN A 26 -15.60 7.67 -8.28
N CYS A 27 -16.22 7.54 -9.45
CA CYS A 27 -17.63 7.13 -9.58
C CYS A 27 -17.81 5.97 -10.56
N GLY A 28 -16.73 5.35 -11.02
CA GLY A 28 -16.75 4.25 -11.96
C GLY A 28 -15.37 3.86 -12.46
N GLY A 29 -15.36 2.89 -13.36
CA GLY A 29 -14.17 2.25 -13.93
C GLY A 29 -14.21 0.74 -13.76
N ILE A 30 -13.43 0.01 -14.55
CA ILE A 30 -13.31 -1.45 -14.47
C ILE A 30 -12.90 -1.84 -13.03
N ASN A 31 -13.66 -2.78 -12.45
CA ASN A 31 -13.53 -3.30 -11.09
C ASN A 31 -13.80 -2.27 -9.96
N TYR A 32 -14.36 -1.10 -10.26
CA TYR A 32 -14.81 -0.17 -9.22
C TYR A 32 -16.08 -0.70 -8.55
N ALA A 33 -16.05 -0.86 -7.22
CA ALA A 33 -17.14 -1.41 -6.41
C ALA A 33 -17.77 -0.38 -5.46
N GLY A 34 -17.35 0.88 -5.54
CA GLY A 34 -17.89 1.97 -4.72
C GLY A 34 -19.15 2.60 -5.32
N ASP A 35 -19.64 3.65 -4.67
CA ASP A 35 -20.80 4.38 -5.13
C ASP A 35 -20.56 5.02 -6.51
N THR A 36 -21.55 4.97 -7.39
CA THR A 36 -21.46 5.48 -8.77
C THR A 36 -22.25 6.77 -8.99
N THR A 37 -23.02 7.18 -7.98
CA THR A 37 -23.88 8.36 -8.05
C THR A 37 -23.14 9.56 -7.47
N CYS A 38 -22.88 10.57 -8.29
CA CYS A 38 -22.26 11.81 -7.84
C CYS A 38 -23.21 12.66 -7.00
N VAL A 39 -22.66 13.53 -6.15
CA VAL A 39 -23.42 14.60 -5.46
C VAL A 39 -24.20 15.48 -6.45
N SER A 40 -25.27 16.10 -5.97
CA SER A 40 -26.11 16.98 -6.79
C SER A 40 -25.27 18.08 -7.46
N GLY A 41 -25.52 18.32 -8.75
CA GLY A 41 -24.76 19.27 -9.57
C GLY A 41 -23.46 18.72 -10.16
N ALA A 42 -23.16 17.44 -9.98
CA ALA A 42 -22.05 16.74 -10.60
C ALA A 42 -22.51 15.50 -11.40
N TYR A 43 -21.71 15.09 -12.38
CA TYR A 43 -21.93 13.87 -13.15
C TYR A 43 -20.65 13.05 -13.24
N CYS A 44 -20.82 11.75 -13.47
CA CYS A 44 -19.70 10.82 -13.57
C CYS A 44 -19.10 10.86 -14.98
N LEU A 45 -17.97 11.56 -15.15
CA LEU A 45 -17.25 11.65 -16.42
C LEU A 45 -16.30 10.46 -16.56
N VAL A 46 -16.45 9.71 -17.65
CA VAL A 46 -15.47 8.67 -18.04
C VAL A 46 -14.18 9.36 -18.47
N GLN A 47 -13.10 9.16 -17.71
CA GLN A 47 -11.77 9.65 -18.13
C GLN A 47 -11.01 8.56 -18.90
N ASN A 48 -11.13 7.31 -18.45
CA ASN A 48 -10.62 6.12 -19.12
C ASN A 48 -11.35 4.88 -18.59
N ASP A 49 -11.07 3.72 -19.18
CA ASP A 49 -11.71 2.44 -18.83
C ASP A 49 -11.63 2.08 -17.34
N TRP A 50 -10.63 2.57 -16.61
CA TRP A 50 -10.35 2.21 -15.22
C TRP A 50 -10.76 3.29 -14.21
N TYR A 51 -11.02 4.51 -14.68
CA TYR A 51 -11.29 5.64 -13.81
C TYR A 51 -12.32 6.60 -14.42
N HIS A 52 -13.46 6.71 -13.74
CA HIS A 52 -14.46 7.75 -13.99
C HIS A 52 -14.51 8.67 -12.77
N GLN A 53 -14.69 9.98 -12.99
CA GLN A 53 -14.64 10.99 -11.93
C GLN A 53 -15.90 11.84 -11.88
N CYS A 54 -16.39 12.14 -10.68
CA CYS A 54 -17.44 13.13 -10.49
C CYS A 54 -16.89 14.52 -10.78
N VAL A 55 -17.42 15.19 -11.81
CA VAL A 55 -17.03 16.56 -12.18
C VAL A 55 -18.26 17.47 -12.22
N PRO A 56 -18.10 18.81 -12.05
CA PRO A 56 -19.24 19.72 -12.06
C PRO A 56 -20.01 19.69 -13.38
N GLY A 57 -21.34 19.76 -13.31
CA GLY A 57 -22.23 19.94 -14.46
C GLY A 57 -23.39 18.94 -14.52
N ALA A 58 -24.31 19.20 -15.43
CA ALA A 58 -25.28 18.20 -15.88
C ALA A 58 -24.63 17.46 -17.05
N GLY A 59 -24.30 16.17 -16.87
CA GLY A 59 -23.65 15.37 -17.91
C GLY A 59 -24.40 15.36 -19.25
N PRO A 60 -23.78 14.85 -20.32
CA PRO A 60 -24.41 14.82 -21.64
C PRO A 60 -25.72 14.01 -21.62
N THR A 61 -26.80 14.63 -22.09
CA THR A 61 -28.12 14.01 -22.26
C THR A 61 -28.11 13.09 -23.48
N THR A 62 -27.61 11.87 -23.32
CA THR A 62 -27.75 10.83 -24.35
C THR A 62 -28.38 9.60 -23.71
N ALA A 63 -29.58 9.26 -24.16
CA ALA A 63 -30.36 8.13 -23.67
C ALA A 63 -29.58 6.80 -23.78
N ALA A 64 -29.53 6.04 -22.70
CA ALA A 64 -28.83 4.77 -22.62
C ALA A 64 -29.60 3.65 -23.38
N PRO A 65 -28.93 2.73 -24.10
CA PRO A 65 -29.56 1.52 -24.60
C PRO A 65 -29.80 0.53 -23.46
N THR A 66 -31.03 0.01 -23.35
CA THR A 66 -31.40 -1.08 -22.46
C THR A 66 -30.86 -2.42 -22.99
N THR A 67 -29.83 -2.96 -22.36
CA THR A 67 -29.43 -4.37 -22.51
C THR A 67 -29.89 -5.14 -21.27
N GLN A 68 -30.90 -5.99 -21.44
CA GLN A 68 -31.35 -6.92 -20.40
C GLN A 68 -30.27 -7.98 -20.14
N VAL A 69 -29.82 -8.08 -18.88
CA VAL A 69 -28.97 -9.16 -18.40
C VAL A 69 -29.87 -10.29 -17.89
N PRO A 70 -29.74 -11.55 -18.37
CA PRO A 70 -30.47 -12.67 -17.80
C PRO A 70 -29.93 -13.01 -16.41
N THR A 71 -30.80 -13.02 -15.42
CA THR A 71 -30.55 -13.51 -14.07
C THR A 71 -30.48 -15.04 -14.05
N THR A 72 -29.27 -15.58 -13.88
CA THR A 72 -29.08 -16.93 -13.32
C THR A 72 -28.36 -16.80 -11.98
N THR A 73 -29.14 -16.98 -10.91
CA THR A 73 -28.64 -17.06 -9.53
C THR A 73 -28.00 -18.42 -9.33
N ALA A 74 -26.67 -18.48 -9.37
CA ALA A 74 -25.90 -19.56 -8.78
C ALA A 74 -25.00 -18.95 -7.70
N ALA A 75 -25.07 -19.49 -6.49
CA ALA A 75 -24.21 -19.11 -5.38
C ALA A 75 -22.74 -19.32 -5.76
N PRO A 76 -21.81 -18.37 -5.47
CA PRO A 76 -20.40 -18.60 -5.68
C PRO A 76 -19.94 -19.78 -4.79
N PRO A 77 -19.13 -20.72 -5.29
CA PRO A 77 -18.47 -21.65 -4.41
C PRO A 77 -17.51 -20.86 -3.52
N THR A 78 -17.60 -21.05 -2.21
CA THR A 78 -16.54 -20.66 -1.27
C THR A 78 -15.31 -21.51 -1.58
N THR A 79 -14.49 -21.05 -2.52
CA THR A 79 -13.12 -21.53 -2.65
C THR A 79 -12.32 -20.89 -1.53
N THR A 80 -11.98 -21.69 -0.53
CA THR A 80 -10.83 -21.41 0.32
C THR A 80 -9.66 -21.15 -0.61
N ALA A 81 -9.21 -19.90 -0.70
CA ALA A 81 -8.06 -19.54 -1.51
C ALA A 81 -6.90 -20.42 -1.04
N ALA A 82 -6.39 -21.27 -1.94
CA ALA A 82 -5.17 -22.01 -1.68
C ALA A 82 -4.08 -20.99 -1.30
N PRO A 83 -3.27 -21.25 -0.26
CA PRO A 83 -2.15 -20.38 0.09
C PRO A 83 -1.34 -20.11 -1.19
N PRO A 84 -0.93 -18.85 -1.44
CA PRO A 84 -0.05 -18.56 -2.57
C PRO A 84 1.13 -19.53 -2.50
N PRO A 85 1.56 -20.12 -3.63
CA PRO A 85 2.73 -20.99 -3.63
C PRO A 85 3.86 -20.22 -2.96
N ALA A 86 4.55 -20.87 -2.02
CA ALA A 86 5.77 -20.35 -1.42
C ALA A 86 6.85 -20.30 -2.50
N GLY A 87 6.73 -19.36 -3.44
CA GLY A 87 7.69 -19.16 -4.50
C GLY A 87 8.97 -18.63 -3.86
N THR A 88 10.09 -19.26 -4.16
CA THR A 88 11.42 -18.75 -3.82
C THR A 88 11.94 -17.76 -4.86
N GLY A 89 11.22 -17.57 -5.98
CA GLY A 89 11.60 -16.66 -7.07
C GLY A 89 11.19 -15.20 -6.84
N PHE A 90 11.79 -14.32 -7.65
CA PHE A 90 11.43 -12.92 -7.75
C PHE A 90 10.15 -12.72 -8.56
N VAL A 91 9.39 -11.68 -8.21
CA VAL A 91 8.27 -11.23 -9.05
C VAL A 91 8.85 -10.61 -10.31
N GLN A 92 8.31 -11.01 -11.45
CA GLN A 92 8.69 -10.53 -12.78
C GLN A 92 7.52 -9.81 -13.45
N VAL A 93 7.79 -9.19 -14.58
CA VAL A 93 6.78 -8.57 -15.44
C VAL A 93 6.65 -9.39 -16.72
N SER A 94 5.41 -9.65 -17.14
CA SER A 94 5.07 -10.26 -18.42
C SER A 94 3.97 -9.43 -19.07
N GLY A 95 4.33 -8.65 -20.10
CA GLY A 95 3.45 -7.63 -20.67
C GLY A 95 2.99 -6.64 -19.59
N THR A 96 1.68 -6.57 -19.35
CA THR A 96 1.06 -5.69 -18.35
C THR A 96 0.75 -6.40 -17.02
N ARG A 97 1.31 -7.60 -16.80
CA ARG A 97 1.00 -8.44 -15.63
C ARG A 97 2.26 -8.73 -14.82
N PHE A 98 2.09 -8.87 -13.51
CA PHE A 98 3.12 -9.48 -12.68
C PHE A 98 3.03 -11.00 -12.75
N THR A 99 4.18 -11.66 -12.70
CA THR A 99 4.30 -13.11 -12.63
C THR A 99 5.24 -13.52 -11.51
N LEU A 100 5.00 -14.69 -10.92
CA LEU A 100 5.88 -15.33 -9.96
C LEU A 100 6.01 -16.79 -10.36
N ASN A 101 7.24 -17.24 -10.62
CA ASN A 101 7.52 -18.59 -11.11
C ASN A 101 6.68 -18.98 -12.34
N GLY A 102 6.56 -18.06 -13.30
CA GLY A 102 5.79 -18.28 -14.54
C GLY A 102 4.26 -18.19 -14.39
N SER A 103 3.72 -18.11 -13.17
CA SER A 103 2.28 -17.96 -12.92
C SER A 103 1.89 -16.51 -12.69
N LYS A 104 0.64 -16.12 -12.98
CA LYS A 104 0.14 -14.77 -12.67
C LYS A 104 0.28 -14.49 -11.18
N TYR A 105 0.89 -13.35 -10.86
CA TYR A 105 1.00 -12.83 -9.50
C TYR A 105 0.10 -11.60 -9.38
N THR A 106 -0.94 -11.69 -8.56
CA THR A 106 -1.81 -10.53 -8.28
C THR A 106 -1.27 -9.82 -7.04
N VAL A 107 -0.94 -8.55 -7.18
CA VAL A 107 -0.53 -7.69 -6.06
C VAL A 107 -1.78 -7.33 -5.27
N ILE A 108 -1.88 -7.84 -4.04
CA ILE A 108 -2.95 -7.55 -3.09
C ILE A 108 -2.27 -7.25 -1.76
N GLY A 109 -2.65 -6.15 -1.11
CA GLY A 109 -2.16 -5.85 0.23
C GLY A 109 -2.17 -4.37 0.55
N GLY A 110 -1.25 -3.93 1.39
CA GLY A 110 -1.27 -2.59 1.96
C GLY A 110 0.11 -2.00 2.23
N ASN A 111 0.11 -0.80 2.82
CA ASN A 111 1.31 -0.13 3.26
C ASN A 111 1.48 -0.35 4.77
N SER A 112 2.66 -0.76 5.19
CA SER A 112 3.03 -0.97 6.59
C SER A 112 4.38 -0.32 6.86
N TYR A 113 4.45 1.01 6.70
CA TYR A 113 5.69 1.78 6.81
C TYR A 113 6.44 1.58 8.13
N TRP A 114 5.69 1.34 9.22
CA TRP A 114 6.17 1.29 10.59
C TRP A 114 6.86 -0.03 10.96
N VAL A 115 6.65 -1.10 10.21
CA VAL A 115 7.03 -2.47 10.62
C VAL A 115 8.54 -2.62 10.88
N GLY A 116 9.38 -1.88 10.16
CA GLY A 116 10.83 -1.84 10.38
C GLY A 116 11.31 -0.69 11.28
N LEU A 117 10.44 0.27 11.61
CA LEU A 117 10.83 1.58 12.14
C LEU A 117 10.52 1.75 13.63
N THR A 118 9.53 1.03 14.18
CA THR A 118 9.00 1.30 15.52
C THR A 118 9.54 0.39 16.62
N GLY A 119 10.65 -0.31 16.38
CA GLY A 119 11.21 -1.24 17.39
C GLY A 119 10.34 -2.46 17.67
N LEU A 120 9.46 -2.83 16.73
CA LEU A 120 8.53 -3.93 16.87
C LEU A 120 9.28 -5.26 17.16
N GLY A 121 8.81 -6.01 18.15
CA GLY A 121 9.36 -7.34 18.44
C GLY A 121 9.11 -8.31 17.29
N THR A 122 9.98 -9.31 17.14
CA THR A 122 9.87 -10.32 16.07
C THR A 122 8.50 -11.05 16.09
N ALA A 123 7.95 -11.30 17.28
CA ALA A 123 6.65 -11.96 17.43
C ALA A 123 5.50 -11.11 16.84
N ASP A 124 5.46 -9.82 17.17
CA ASP A 124 4.42 -8.91 16.66
C ASP A 124 4.59 -8.65 15.16
N MET A 125 5.85 -8.58 14.68
CA MET A 125 6.16 -8.49 13.25
C MET A 125 5.64 -9.71 12.49
N ASN A 126 5.93 -10.92 12.99
CA ASN A 126 5.43 -12.16 12.40
C ASN A 126 3.90 -12.22 12.43
N LYS A 127 3.27 -11.78 13.52
CA LYS A 127 1.82 -11.72 13.64
C LYS A 127 1.21 -10.78 12.61
N ALA A 128 1.77 -9.59 12.41
CA ALA A 128 1.31 -8.64 11.40
C ALA A 128 1.37 -9.23 9.99
N PHE A 129 2.47 -9.88 9.60
CA PHE A 129 2.57 -10.52 8.29
C PHE A 129 1.65 -11.74 8.15
N ALA A 130 1.46 -12.52 9.21
CA ALA A 130 0.51 -13.65 9.21
C ALA A 130 -0.94 -13.18 9.05
N ASP A 131 -1.32 -12.07 9.66
CA ASP A 131 -2.64 -11.48 9.52
C ASP A 131 -2.88 -10.97 8.10
N ILE A 132 -1.88 -10.31 7.52
CA ILE A 132 -1.95 -9.85 6.12
C ILE A 132 -2.10 -11.04 5.16
N ALA A 133 -1.31 -12.09 5.35
CA ALA A 133 -1.40 -13.30 4.53
C ALA A 133 -2.76 -13.99 4.69
N SER A 134 -3.28 -14.06 5.93
CA SER A 134 -4.59 -14.66 6.23
C SER A 134 -5.75 -13.87 5.63
N ALA A 135 -5.59 -12.55 5.45
CA ALA A 135 -6.52 -11.71 4.72
C ALA A 135 -6.40 -11.82 3.19
N GLY A 136 -5.50 -12.68 2.67
CA GLY A 136 -5.24 -12.85 1.23
C GLY A 136 -4.23 -11.87 0.65
N GLY A 137 -3.52 -11.12 1.49
CA GLY A 137 -2.45 -10.22 1.07
C GLY A 137 -1.25 -11.00 0.52
N THR A 138 -0.77 -10.57 -0.64
CA THR A 138 0.41 -11.14 -1.31
C THR A 138 1.62 -10.19 -1.24
N THR A 139 1.39 -8.88 -1.09
CA THR A 139 2.43 -7.84 -1.16
C THR A 139 2.27 -6.81 -0.05
N VAL A 140 3.37 -6.38 0.55
CA VAL A 140 3.40 -5.26 1.51
C VAL A 140 4.39 -4.21 1.04
N ARG A 141 3.96 -2.94 1.08
CA ARG A 141 4.85 -1.80 0.86
C ARG A 141 5.37 -1.27 2.20
N THR A 142 6.69 -1.11 2.35
CA THR A 142 7.34 -0.67 3.61
C THR A 142 8.59 0.18 3.36
N TRP A 143 9.05 0.91 4.39
CA TRP A 143 10.19 1.84 4.30
C TRP A 143 11.49 1.13 4.67
N GLY A 144 12.40 1.05 3.71
CA GLY A 144 13.80 0.68 3.90
C GLY A 144 14.67 1.90 4.11
N PHE A 145 14.16 2.96 4.75
CA PHE A 145 14.87 4.20 5.06
C PHE A 145 14.46 4.71 6.44
N ASN A 146 15.37 5.41 7.11
CA ASN A 146 15.17 6.11 8.37
C ASN A 146 16.40 7.01 8.63
N GLU A 147 16.28 8.27 8.24
CA GLU A 147 17.36 9.25 8.17
C GLU A 147 17.29 10.14 9.40
N VAL A 148 18.35 10.12 10.22
CA VAL A 148 18.37 10.85 11.49
C VAL A 148 19.61 11.73 11.63
N THR A 149 19.49 12.83 12.37
CA THR A 149 20.64 13.66 12.79
C THR A 149 20.99 13.48 14.27
N SER A 150 20.16 12.72 14.99
CA SER A 150 20.40 12.26 16.36
C SER A 150 19.92 10.83 16.48
N GLN A 151 20.77 9.94 16.97
CA GLN A 151 20.47 8.52 17.05
C GLN A 151 19.52 8.23 18.22
N SER A 152 18.37 7.62 17.93
CA SER A 152 17.41 7.16 18.94
C SER A 152 16.55 6.04 18.35
N GLY A 153 16.19 5.05 19.16
CA GLY A 153 15.38 3.91 18.72
C GLY A 153 15.99 3.18 17.50
N ASN A 154 15.12 2.75 16.59
CA ASN A 154 15.56 2.24 15.29
C ASN A 154 15.91 3.40 14.36
N TRP A 155 17.03 3.29 13.67
CA TRP A 155 17.50 4.25 12.67
C TRP A 155 18.41 3.52 11.68
N TYR A 156 18.36 3.90 10.40
CA TYR A 156 19.09 3.18 9.34
C TYR A 156 20.29 3.96 8.84
N GLN A 157 20.18 5.29 8.78
CA GLN A 157 21.30 6.14 8.44
C GLN A 157 21.30 7.41 9.30
N SER A 158 22.41 7.68 9.99
CA SER A 158 22.58 8.89 10.79
C SER A 158 23.57 9.84 10.13
N TRP A 159 23.38 11.14 10.34
CA TRP A 159 24.21 12.19 9.75
C TRP A 159 24.89 13.01 10.83
N SER A 160 26.21 13.15 10.71
CA SER A 160 27.03 14.06 11.52
C SER A 160 27.70 15.06 10.58
N GLY A 161 27.04 16.20 10.35
CA GLY A 161 27.36 17.06 9.23
C GLY A 161 27.16 16.34 7.90
N SER A 162 28.03 16.57 6.92
CA SER A 162 27.92 15.98 5.57
C SER A 162 28.27 14.49 5.49
N THR A 163 28.61 13.84 6.60
CA THR A 163 29.07 12.44 6.63
C THR A 163 27.99 11.52 7.19
N PRO A 164 27.41 10.63 6.37
CA PRO A 164 26.45 9.64 6.84
C PRO A 164 27.14 8.40 7.43
N THR A 165 26.52 7.81 8.45
CA THR A 165 26.85 6.49 9.01
C THR A 165 25.64 5.58 8.87
N ILE A 166 25.81 4.38 8.30
CA ILE A 166 24.74 3.39 8.13
C ILE A 166 24.74 2.43 9.32
N ASN A 167 23.60 2.26 9.99
CA ASN A 167 23.44 1.32 11.08
C ASN A 167 23.22 -0.09 10.54
N THR A 168 24.22 -0.95 10.62
CA THR A 168 24.06 -2.39 10.30
C THR A 168 23.88 -3.27 11.53
N GLY A 169 23.60 -2.67 12.69
CA GLY A 169 23.32 -3.38 13.94
C GLY A 169 21.84 -3.73 14.10
N SER A 170 21.51 -4.24 15.30
CA SER A 170 20.19 -4.79 15.66
C SER A 170 19.03 -3.80 15.62
N THR A 171 19.30 -2.50 15.75
CA THR A 171 18.32 -1.40 15.61
C THR A 171 18.36 -0.74 14.22
N GLY A 172 19.19 -1.26 13.32
CA GLY A 172 19.40 -0.78 11.97
C GLY A 172 18.93 -1.76 10.91
N LEU A 173 19.77 -2.04 9.93
CA LEU A 173 19.44 -2.94 8.82
C LEU A 173 19.16 -4.38 9.27
N GLN A 174 19.73 -4.87 10.39
CA GLN A 174 19.35 -6.18 10.94
C GLN A 174 17.91 -6.21 11.46
N ASN A 175 17.32 -5.07 11.80
CA ASN A 175 15.88 -5.03 12.07
C ASN A 175 15.08 -5.20 10.77
N PHE A 176 15.56 -4.63 9.66
CA PHE A 176 14.92 -4.83 8.36
C PHE A 176 15.08 -6.27 7.83
N ASP A 177 16.18 -6.96 8.15
CA ASP A 177 16.32 -8.41 7.91
C ASP A 177 15.18 -9.22 8.52
N ARG A 178 14.70 -8.81 9.71
CA ARG A 178 13.55 -9.45 10.36
C ARG A 178 12.26 -9.20 9.59
N VAL A 179 12.10 -8.01 9.00
CA VAL A 179 10.95 -7.69 8.13
C VAL A 179 10.96 -8.60 6.90
N ILE A 180 12.12 -8.76 6.26
CA ILE A 180 12.29 -9.67 5.11
C ILE A 180 11.99 -11.11 5.53
N THR A 181 12.52 -11.55 6.66
CA THR A 181 12.31 -12.90 7.19
C THR A 181 10.82 -13.16 7.48
N ALA A 182 10.14 -12.22 8.13
CA ALA A 182 8.72 -12.32 8.45
C ALA A 182 7.85 -12.33 7.19
N ALA A 183 8.15 -11.47 6.21
CA ALA A 183 7.46 -11.47 4.92
C ALA A 183 7.65 -12.81 4.19
N LYS A 184 8.90 -13.30 4.12
CA LYS A 184 9.26 -14.58 3.48
C LYS A 184 8.54 -15.76 4.13
N ALA A 185 8.50 -15.81 5.46
CA ALA A 185 7.81 -16.86 6.21
C ALA A 185 6.31 -16.93 5.91
N ASN A 186 5.71 -15.81 5.50
CA ASN A 186 4.28 -15.69 5.17
C ASN A 186 4.00 -15.62 3.66
N GLY A 187 5.00 -15.87 2.80
CA GLY A 187 4.84 -15.83 1.35
C GLY A 187 4.61 -14.42 0.77
N ILE A 188 4.81 -13.38 1.57
CA ILE A 188 4.58 -11.98 1.19
C ILE A 188 5.81 -11.41 0.45
N ARG A 189 5.56 -10.64 -0.62
CA ARG A 189 6.59 -9.85 -1.31
C ARG A 189 6.61 -8.43 -0.81
N LEU A 190 7.79 -7.81 -0.83
CA LEU A 190 7.98 -6.45 -0.36
C LEU A 190 8.17 -5.47 -1.52
N ILE A 191 7.48 -4.34 -1.45
CA ILE A 191 7.85 -3.12 -2.16
C ILE A 191 8.56 -2.23 -1.15
N VAL A 192 9.85 -1.98 -1.37
CA VAL A 192 10.68 -1.22 -0.42
C VAL A 192 11.01 0.14 -0.99
N ALA A 193 10.53 1.20 -0.34
CA ALA A 193 10.99 2.56 -0.65
C ALA A 193 12.30 2.82 0.09
N LEU A 194 13.22 3.56 -0.52
CA LEU A 194 14.60 3.74 -0.04
C LEU A 194 14.95 5.16 0.39
N THR A 195 14.02 6.09 0.21
CA THR A 195 14.02 7.43 0.79
C THR A 195 12.60 7.98 0.72
N ASN A 196 12.39 9.15 1.31
CA ASN A 196 11.10 9.83 1.32
C ASN A 196 11.18 11.20 0.63
N ASN A 197 10.15 11.55 -0.11
CA ASN A 197 9.94 12.93 -0.56
C ASN A 197 9.62 13.84 0.64
N TRP A 198 8.89 13.32 1.61
CA TRP A 198 8.46 14.06 2.80
C TRP A 198 9.50 14.00 3.92
N ALA A 199 9.35 14.88 4.91
CA ALA A 199 10.28 14.98 6.05
C ALA A 199 10.15 13.82 7.06
N ASP A 200 9.10 13.01 6.99
CA ASP A 200 8.89 11.89 7.91
C ASP A 200 10.03 10.87 7.76
N TYR A 201 10.65 10.54 8.89
CA TYR A 201 11.86 9.71 8.96
C TYR A 201 13.02 10.29 8.12
N GLY A 202 13.08 11.62 8.05
CA GLY A 202 14.14 12.42 7.44
C GLY A 202 13.91 12.69 5.95
N GLY A 203 14.08 11.66 5.11
CA GLY A 203 13.90 11.78 3.66
C GLY A 203 14.96 12.62 2.95
N MET A 204 14.61 13.06 1.73
CA MET A 204 15.51 13.79 0.82
C MET A 204 16.07 15.07 1.46
N ASP A 205 15.27 15.78 2.25
CA ASP A 205 15.67 17.02 2.90
C ASP A 205 16.86 16.86 3.84
N VAL A 206 16.99 15.71 4.52
CA VAL A 206 18.16 15.44 5.37
C VAL A 206 19.43 15.37 4.54
N TYR A 207 19.39 14.68 3.39
CA TYR A 207 20.55 14.62 2.49
C TYR A 207 20.96 16.03 2.01
N VAL A 208 19.99 16.79 1.49
CA VAL A 208 20.25 18.13 0.94
C VAL A 208 20.78 19.06 2.04
N ARG A 209 20.14 19.08 3.21
CA ARG A 209 20.53 19.95 4.31
C ARG A 209 21.92 19.61 4.85
N GLN A 210 22.21 18.32 5.06
CA GLN A 210 23.48 17.89 5.66
C GLN A 210 24.67 18.06 4.71
N ILE A 211 24.48 17.84 3.41
CA ILE A 211 25.57 17.90 2.42
C ILE A 211 25.77 19.33 1.90
N LEU A 212 24.68 20.08 1.71
CA LEU A 212 24.69 21.37 0.99
C LEU A 212 24.37 22.57 1.87
N ASN A 213 23.90 22.36 3.11
CA ASN A 213 23.32 23.41 3.94
C ASN A 213 22.23 24.21 3.20
N SER A 214 21.41 23.51 2.41
CA SER A 214 20.36 24.10 1.58
C SER A 214 18.97 23.59 1.98
N GLY A 215 17.95 24.41 1.77
CA GLY A 215 16.54 24.03 1.87
C GLY A 215 15.89 23.70 0.52
N ASN A 216 16.65 23.71 -0.57
CA ASN A 216 16.12 23.42 -1.91
C ASN A 216 16.00 21.90 -2.13
N HIS A 217 14.79 21.38 -1.91
CA HIS A 217 14.42 19.97 -2.03
C HIS A 217 14.91 19.31 -3.33
N ASP A 218 14.78 19.99 -4.46
CA ASP A 218 15.05 19.43 -5.80
C ASP A 218 16.54 19.18 -6.06
N LEU A 219 17.43 19.73 -5.22
CA LEU A 219 18.86 19.41 -5.26
C LEU A 219 19.14 17.93 -4.99
N PHE A 220 18.20 17.20 -4.39
CA PHE A 220 18.31 15.75 -4.24
C PHE A 220 18.49 15.04 -5.59
N TYR A 221 17.81 15.52 -6.63
CA TYR A 221 17.82 14.90 -7.95
C TYR A 221 18.95 15.40 -8.85
N THR A 222 19.54 16.56 -8.54
CA THR A 222 20.46 17.25 -9.45
C THR A 222 21.90 17.33 -8.93
N ASP A 223 22.12 17.49 -7.63
CA ASP A 223 23.48 17.58 -7.05
C ASP A 223 24.14 16.18 -6.99
N GLU A 224 25.35 16.07 -7.55
CA GLU A 224 26.08 14.80 -7.62
C GLU A 224 26.52 14.26 -6.26
N ARG A 225 26.80 15.11 -5.27
CA ARG A 225 27.18 14.68 -3.92
C ARG A 225 25.99 14.05 -3.22
N VAL A 226 24.82 14.67 -3.33
CA VAL A 226 23.56 14.13 -2.78
C VAL A 226 23.21 12.81 -3.44
N LYS A 227 23.20 12.74 -4.77
CA LYS A 227 22.98 11.48 -5.51
C LYS A 227 23.98 10.40 -5.13
N THR A 228 25.25 10.75 -4.95
CA THR A 228 26.29 9.80 -4.54
C THR A 228 26.02 9.24 -3.14
N ALA A 229 25.67 10.10 -2.17
CA ALA A 229 25.33 9.67 -0.83
C ALA A 229 24.10 8.73 -0.83
N PHE A 230 23.04 9.07 -1.57
CA PHE A 230 21.88 8.19 -1.71
C PHE A 230 22.23 6.85 -2.36
N LYS A 231 23.01 6.86 -3.45
CA LYS A 231 23.47 5.63 -4.12
C LYS A 231 24.33 4.76 -3.19
N ASN A 232 25.10 5.35 -2.28
CA ASN A 232 25.88 4.60 -1.29
C ASN A 232 24.98 3.88 -0.28
N TYR A 233 23.95 4.56 0.22
CA TYR A 233 22.91 3.94 1.04
C TYR A 233 22.21 2.79 0.30
N TRP A 234 21.73 3.06 -0.92
CA TRP A 234 21.09 2.05 -1.77
C TRP A 234 21.96 0.81 -1.99
N ARG A 235 23.24 0.99 -2.36
CA ARG A 235 24.18 -0.13 -2.54
C ARG A 235 24.32 -0.93 -1.24
N ARG A 236 24.49 -0.24 -0.10
CA ARG A 236 24.60 -0.93 1.18
C ARG A 236 23.33 -1.70 1.50
N PHE A 237 22.16 -1.10 1.33
CA PHE A 237 20.87 -1.73 1.60
C PHE A 237 20.67 -2.99 0.73
N VAL A 238 20.90 -2.90 -0.58
CA VAL A 238 20.67 -4.01 -1.52
C VAL A 238 21.73 -5.11 -1.44
N LEU A 239 22.98 -4.79 -1.07
CA LEU A 239 24.04 -5.81 -0.97
C LEU A 239 24.10 -6.52 0.38
N THR A 240 23.45 -5.96 1.40
CA THR A 240 23.49 -6.53 2.76
C THR A 240 22.24 -7.34 3.10
N LEU A 241 21.17 -7.23 2.28
CA LEU A 241 19.84 -7.82 2.48
C LEU A 241 19.46 -8.69 1.28
#